data_AF-A0A455U792-F1
#
_entry.id   AF-A0A455U792-F1
#
_cell.length_a   1.000
_cell.length_b   1.000
_cell.length_c   1.000
_cell.angle_alpha   90.00
_cell.angle_beta   90.00
_cell.angle_gamma   90.00
#
_symmetry.space_group_name_H-M   'P 1'
#
loop_
_entity.id
_entity.type
_entity.pdbx_description
1 polymer ?
#
loop_
_entity_poly.entity_id
_entity_poly.type
_entity_poly.pdbx_seq_one_letter_code
_entity_poly.pdbx_strand_id
1 'polypeptide(L)' 'MWPAAAVSGWYFAHPQSKYFSTGKITRDQVEAIAARKQMPLEEMERWLSPVLSYDPS' A
#
# COMPACT_ATOMS: atom_id res chain seq x y z
N MET A 1 0.67 -7.71 -14.37
CA MET A 1 1.97 -8.13 -14.93
C MET A 1 1.70 -8.88 -16.23
N TRP A 2 2.63 -8.87 -17.17
CA TRP A 2 2.55 -9.66 -18.39
C TRP A 2 3.86 -10.48 -18.50
N PRO A 3 3.81 -11.80 -18.75
CA PRO A 3 2.64 -12.67 -18.98
C PRO A 3 1.79 -12.90 -17.71
N ALA A 4 0.61 -13.52 -17.87
CA ALA A 4 -0.30 -13.80 -16.76
C ALA A 4 0.27 -14.81 -15.75
N ALA A 5 1.00 -15.83 -16.23
CA ALA A 5 1.71 -16.80 -15.40
C ALA A 5 3.05 -16.23 -14.90
N ALA A 6 2.98 -15.15 -14.11
CA ALA A 6 4.15 -14.47 -13.55
C ALA A 6 3.96 -14.20 -12.04
N VAL A 7 5.06 -14.24 -11.30
CA VAL A 7 5.10 -13.98 -9.85
C VAL A 7 6.19 -12.94 -9.58
N SER A 8 5.90 -11.96 -8.72
CA SER A 8 6.90 -11.02 -8.18
C SER A 8 6.66 -10.78 -6.70
N GLY A 9 7.71 -10.38 -5.97
CA GLY A 9 7.65 -10.17 -4.53
C GLY A 9 9.01 -9.80 -3.94
N TRP A 10 9.08 -9.81 -2.62
CA TRP A 10 10.27 -9.48 -1.83
C TRP A 10 10.72 -10.69 -0.99
N TYR A 11 12.03 -10.78 -0.71
CA TYR A 11 12.59 -11.77 0.21
C TYR A 11 12.88 -11.13 1.58
N PHE A 12 12.37 -11.73 2.65
CA PHE A 12 12.66 -11.36 4.04
C PHE A 12 13.33 -12.54 4.75
N ALA A 13 14.41 -12.29 5.48
CA ALA A 13 15.21 -13.34 6.15
C ALA A 13 15.07 -13.35 7.68
N HIS A 14 14.31 -12.43 8.27
CA HIS A 14 14.15 -12.34 9.72
C HIS A 14 13.35 -13.53 10.25
N PRO A 15 13.79 -14.24 11.31
CA PRO A 15 13.14 -15.48 11.77
C PRO A 15 11.70 -15.29 12.26
N GLN A 16 11.32 -14.07 12.60
CA GLN A 16 9.95 -13.72 13.00
C GLN A 16 9.11 -13.12 11.86
N SER A 17 9.63 -13.03 10.63
CA SER A 17 8.85 -12.53 9.51
C SER A 17 7.68 -13.47 9.21
N LYS A 18 6.48 -12.89 9.06
CA LYS A 18 5.25 -13.61 8.78
C LYS A 18 4.32 -12.71 7.97
N TYR A 19 3.39 -13.31 7.23
CA TYR A 19 2.32 -12.57 6.58
C TYR A 19 1.34 -12.03 7.62
N PHE A 20 0.93 -10.78 7.46
CA PHE A 20 -0.11 -10.14 8.25
C PHE A 20 -0.86 -9.12 7.38
N SER A 21 -2.08 -8.77 7.77
CA SER A 21 -2.87 -7.78 7.07
C SER A 21 -2.45 -6.37 7.47
N THR A 22 -2.41 -5.44 6.51
CA THR A 22 -2.16 -4.01 6.75
C THR A 22 -3.27 -3.37 7.59
N GLY A 23 -4.50 -3.91 7.58
CA GLY A 23 -5.66 -3.30 8.22
C GLY A 23 -6.18 -2.08 7.47
N LYS A 24 -6.98 -1.26 8.15
CA LYS A 24 -7.47 0.03 7.65
C LYS A 24 -6.49 1.14 8.01
N ILE A 25 -6.23 2.06 7.08
CA ILE A 25 -5.29 3.18 7.25
C ILE A 25 -6.01 4.53 7.23
N THR A 26 -5.50 5.45 8.04
CA THR A 26 -6.03 6.82 8.20
C THR A 26 -5.37 7.80 7.22
N ARG A 27 -5.99 8.97 7.04
CA ARG A 27 -5.56 9.99 6.06
C ARG A 27 -4.12 10.47 6.27
N ASP A 28 -3.69 10.64 7.52
CA ASP A 28 -2.32 11.02 7.86
C ASP A 28 -1.27 10.01 7.35
N GLN A 29 -1.57 8.71 7.39
CA GLN A 29 -0.69 7.67 6.83
C GLN A 29 -0.62 7.75 5.30
N VAL A 30 -1.75 8.06 4.65
CA VAL A 30 -1.83 8.23 3.19
C VAL A 30 -1.04 9.47 2.74
N GLU A 31 -1.19 10.59 3.45
CA GLU A 31 -0.42 11.82 3.21
C GLU A 31 1.09 11.58 3.38
N ALA A 32 1.49 10.82 4.42
CA ALA A 32 2.88 10.49 4.66
C ALA A 32 3.49 9.62 3.54
N ILE A 33 2.77 8.62 3.03
CA ILE A 33 3.27 7.77 1.93
C ILE A 33 3.23 8.50 0.58
N ALA A 34 2.24 9.38 0.35
CA ALA A 34 2.17 10.26 -0.82
C ALA A 34 3.39 11.19 -0.88
N ALA A 35 3.74 11.84 0.23
CA ALA A 35 4.95 12.66 0.33
C ALA A 35 6.23 11.85 0.08
N ARG A 36 6.38 10.67 0.69
CA ARG A 36 7.55 9.79 0.50
C ARG A 36 7.70 9.28 -0.93
N LYS A 37 6.59 9.05 -1.61
CA LYS A 37 6.57 8.58 -3.00
C LYS A 37 6.50 9.72 -4.02
N GLN A 38 6.42 10.98 -3.58
CA GLN A 38 6.25 12.17 -4.42
C GLN A 38 5.06 12.03 -5.37
N MET A 39 3.95 11.49 -4.86
CA MET A 39 2.71 11.29 -5.61
C MET A 39 1.63 12.25 -5.10
N PRO A 40 0.71 12.72 -5.97
CA PRO A 40 -0.50 13.42 -5.53
C PRO A 40 -1.31 12.56 -4.55
N LEU A 41 -1.93 13.21 -3.55
CA LEU A 41 -2.76 12.52 -2.55
C LEU A 41 -3.89 11.71 -3.21
N GLU A 42 -4.60 12.30 -4.17
CA GLU A 42 -5.69 11.66 -4.91
C GLU A 42 -5.22 10.37 -5.62
N GLU A 43 -4.03 10.39 -6.23
CA GLU A 43 -3.49 9.20 -6.88
C GLU A 43 -3.17 8.11 -5.85
N MET A 44 -2.61 8.48 -4.69
CA MET A 44 -2.34 7.55 -3.61
C MET A 44 -3.63 6.94 -3.04
N GLU A 45 -4.67 7.75 -2.84
CA GLU A 45 -5.99 7.31 -2.39
C GLU A 45 -6.61 6.31 -3.37
N ARG A 46 -6.45 6.53 -4.68
CA ARG A 46 -6.86 5.56 -5.70
C ARG A 46 -6.15 4.21 -5.54
N TRP A 47 -4.82 4.22 -5.42
CA TRP A 47 -4.02 3.00 -5.25
C TRP A 47 -4.31 2.26 -3.94
N LEU A 48 -4.63 2.97 -2.87
CA LEU A 48 -4.88 2.42 -1.53
C LEU A 48 -6.36 2.27 -1.18
N SER A 49 -7.26 2.51 -2.15
CA SER A 49 -8.72 2.47 -1.95
C SER A 49 -9.26 1.26 -1.14
N PRO A 50 -8.76 0.01 -1.27
CA PRO A 50 -9.29 -1.12 -0.51
C PRO A 50 -9.05 -1.01 1.01
N VAL A 51 -8.02 -0.26 1.41
CA VAL A 51 -7.55 -0.19 2.80
C VAL A 51 -7.80 1.16 3.47
N LEU A 52 -8.42 2.13 2.80
CA LEU A 52 -8.77 3.40 3.46
C LEU A 52 -9.81 3.20 4.57
N SER A 53 -9.62 3.90 5.69
CA SER A 53 -10.55 3.98 6.83
C SER A 53 -11.51 5.17 6.74
N TYR A 54 -11.50 5.89 5.62
CA TYR A 54 -12.25 7.12 5.38
C TYR A 54 -12.66 7.19 3.92
N ASP A 55 -13.67 8.00 3.61
CA ASP A 55 -14.09 8.25 2.24
C ASP A 55 -13.26 9.42 1.67
N PRO A 56 -12.43 9.20 0.64
CA PRO A 56 -11.71 10.27 -0.04
C PRO A 56 -12.69 11.17 -0.79
N SER A 57 -12.43 12.48 -0.73
CA SER A 57 -13.26 13.54 -1.33
C SER A 57 -13.00 13.74 -2.81
#